data_AF-A0A8K0PXD2-F1
#
_entry.id   AF-A0A8K0PXD2-F1
#
_cell.length_a   1.000
_cell.length_b   1.000
_cell.length_c   1.000
_cell.angle_alpha   90.00
_cell.angle_beta   90.00
_cell.angle_gamma   90.00
#
_symmetry.space_group_name_H-M   'P 1'
#
loop_
_entity.id
_entity.type
_entity.pdbx_description
1 polymer ?
#
loop_
_entity_poly.entity_id
_entity_poly.type
_entity_poly.pdbx_seq_one_letter_code
_entity_poly.pdbx_strand_id
1 'polypeptide(L)' 'VTERVLTVLEIVREGPAHREQPDAEDILQTALSGIWQRIEAAPKSCIMTRDEFKVFNFFQHQYQNSTAAEAKSRYWNN' A
#
# COMPACT_ATOMS: atom_id res chain seq x y z
N VAL A 1 -8.22 -0.56 -4.69
CA VAL A 1 -7.06 -1.11 -5.44
C VAL A 1 -7.58 -1.80 -6.68
N THR A 2 -7.02 -1.52 -7.86
CA THR A 2 -7.41 -2.15 -9.14
C THR A 2 -6.46 -3.29 -9.50
N GLU A 3 -6.87 -4.18 -10.42
CA GLU A 3 -6.01 -5.26 -10.93
C GLU A 3 -4.68 -4.74 -11.48
N ARG A 4 -4.71 -3.60 -12.18
CA ARG A 4 -3.52 -2.93 -12.72
C ARG A 4 -2.48 -2.60 -11.63
N VAL A 5 -2.92 -2.19 -10.44
CA VAL A 5 -2.02 -1.90 -9.31
C VAL A 5 -1.34 -3.17 -8.81
N LEU A 6 -2.08 -4.29 -8.75
CA LEU A 6 -1.54 -5.58 -8.33
C LEU A 6 -0.54 -6.12 -9.34
N THR A 7 -0.83 -6.02 -10.64
CA THR A 7 0.09 -6.43 -11.69
C THR A 7 1.40 -5.63 -11.64
N VAL A 8 1.31 -4.31 -11.50
CA VAL A 8 2.50 -3.44 -11.35
C VAL A 8 3.29 -3.82 -10.09
N LEU A 9 2.61 -4.09 -8.98
CA LEU A 9 3.25 -4.51 -7.74
C LEU A 9 4.03 -5.82 -7.91
N GLU A 10 3.48 -6.78 -8.66
CA GLU A 10 4.14 -8.05 -8.96
C GLU A 10 5.38 -7.83 -9.84
N ILE A 11 5.25 -7.07 -10.93
CA ILE A 11 6.36 -6.75 -11.85
C ILE A 11 7.52 -6.05 -11.11
N VAL A 12 7.22 -5.07 -10.27
CA VAL A 12 8.23 -4.35 -9.48
C VAL A 12 8.91 -5.27 -8.46
N ARG A 13 8.18 -6.26 -7.95
CA ARG A 13 8.73 -7.25 -7.01
C ARG A 13 9.63 -8.28 -7.69
N GLU A 14 9.47 -8.52 -8.99
CA GLU A 14 10.31 -9.45 -9.76
C GLU A 14 11.76 -8.98 -9.89
N GLY A 15 12.05 -7.69 -9.74
CA GLY A 15 13.44 -7.22 -9.68
C GLY A 15 13.64 -5.70 -9.67
N PRO A 16 14.83 -5.25 -9.27
CA PRO A 16 15.14 -3.82 -9.10
C PRO A 16 15.00 -3.00 -10.40
N ALA A 17 15.27 -3.58 -11.56
CA ALA A 17 15.14 -2.90 -12.87
C ALA A 17 13.70 -2.43 -13.17
N HIS A 18 12.70 -3.13 -12.65
CA HIS A 18 11.29 -2.76 -12.80
C HIS A 18 10.84 -1.73 -11.76
N ARG A 19 11.55 -1.65 -10.62
CA ARG A 19 11.29 -0.70 -9.53
C ARG A 19 11.68 0.72 -9.90
N GLU A 20 12.64 0.89 -10.80
CA GLU A 20 13.11 2.19 -11.27
C GLU A 20 12.23 2.79 -12.38
N GLN A 21 11.11 2.14 -12.72
CA GLN A 21 10.15 2.68 -13.69
C GLN A 21 9.27 3.76 -13.03
N PRO A 22 9.35 5.03 -13.46
CA PRO A 22 8.58 6.12 -12.86
C PRO A 22 7.06 5.92 -12.98
N ASP A 23 6.60 5.25 -14.03
CA ASP A 23 5.18 4.91 -14.24
C ASP A 23 4.66 3.91 -13.19
N ALA A 24 5.51 2.95 -12.80
CA ALA A 24 5.14 1.95 -11.81
C ALA A 24 5.05 2.57 -10.41
N GLU A 25 5.98 3.45 -10.06
CA GLU A 25 5.96 4.15 -8.79
C GLU A 25 4.73 5.06 -8.66
N ASP A 26 4.38 5.83 -9.70
CA ASP A 26 3.20 6.70 -9.72
C ASP A 26 1.89 5.93 -9.51
N ILE A 27 1.72 4.80 -10.19
CA ILE A 27 0.53 3.95 -10.05
C ILE A 27 0.39 3.41 -8.62
N LEU A 28 1.50 2.91 -8.07
CA LEU A 28 1.52 2.36 -6.71
C LEU A 28 1.31 3.44 -5.65
N GLN A 29 1.87 4.64 -5.86
CA GLN A 29 1.74 5.78 -4.95
C GLN A 29 0.34 6.38 -4.99
N THR A 30 -0.30 6.43 -6.16
CA THR A 30 -1.71 6.81 -6.31
C THR A 30 -2.63 5.83 -5.56
N ALA A 31 -2.40 4.52 -5.72
CA ALA A 31 -3.15 3.51 -4.99
C ALA A 31 -2.95 3.61 -3.48
N LEU A 32 -1.71 3.82 -3.04
CA LEU A 32 -1.38 4.05 -1.64
C LEU A 32 -2.07 5.29 -1.07
N SER A 33 -2.08 6.40 -1.81
CA SER A 33 -2.75 7.64 -1.39
C SER A 33 -4.25 7.42 -1.18
N GLY A 34 -4.90 6.64 -2.05
CA GLY A 34 -6.30 6.25 -1.86
C GLY A 34 -6.53 5.42 -0.60
N ILE A 35 -5.61 4.51 -0.26
CA ILE A 35 -5.66 3.72 0.98
C ILE A 35 -5.48 4.64 2.19
N TRP A 36 -4.49 5.54 2.16
CA TRP A 36 -4.26 6.52 3.22
C TRP A 36 -5.47 7.40 3.47
N GLN A 37 -6.11 7.90 2.41
CA GLN A 37 -7.31 8.73 2.56
C GLN A 37 -8.44 7.98 3.27
N ARG A 38 -8.59 6.67 3.05
CA ARG A 38 -9.57 5.84 3.78
C ARG A 38 -9.18 5.64 5.25
N ILE A 39 -7.89 5.40 5.50
CA ILE A 39 -7.36 5.27 6.87
C ILE A 39 -7.58 6.58 7.62
N GLU A 40 -7.25 7.74 7.03
CA GLU A 40 -7.42 9.05 7.65
C GLU A 40 -8.89 9.44 7.81
N ALA A 41 -9.77 9.04 6.89
CA ALA A 41 -11.21 9.27 7.00
C ALA A 41 -11.84 8.45 8.13
N ALA A 42 -11.37 7.23 8.38
CA ALA A 42 -11.88 6.37 9.45
C ALA A 42 -10.73 5.72 10.25
N PRO A 43 -9.95 6.52 10.98
CA PRO A 43 -8.67 6.10 11.55
C PRO A 43 -8.83 5.25 12.79
N LYS A 44 -10.02 4.75 13.12
CA LYS A 44 -10.27 3.76 14.18
C LYS A 44 -11.04 2.52 13.69
N SER A 45 -11.62 2.60 12.50
CA SER A 45 -12.55 1.57 11.99
C SER A 45 -12.21 1.09 10.59
N CYS A 46 -11.30 1.78 9.87
CA CYS A 46 -10.81 1.33 8.59
C CYS A 46 -9.91 0.10 8.78
N ILE A 47 -10.30 -0.99 8.12
CA ILE A 47 -9.51 -2.23 8.00
C ILE A 47 -9.20 -2.38 6.51
N MET A 48 -7.91 -2.51 6.20
CA MET A 48 -7.45 -2.71 4.82
C MET A 48 -7.88 -4.08 4.32
N THR A 49 -8.19 -4.19 3.03
CA THR A 49 -8.32 -5.50 2.40
C THR A 49 -6.95 -6.14 2.17
N ARG A 50 -6.92 -7.44 1.84
CA ARG A 50 -5.68 -8.15 1.52
C ARG A 50 -4.86 -7.46 0.42
N ASP A 51 -5.52 -6.93 -0.60
CA ASP A 51 -4.87 -6.26 -1.73
C ASP A 51 -4.37 -4.87 -1.36
N GLU A 52 -5.14 -4.12 -0.56
CA GLU A 52 -4.69 -2.85 0.02
C GLU A 52 -3.48 -3.06 0.93
N PHE A 53 -3.50 -4.12 1.76
CA PHE A 53 -2.39 -4.47 2.63
C PHE A 53 -1.12 -4.82 1.85
N LYS A 54 -1.23 -5.52 0.72
CA LYS A 54 -0.05 -5.81 -0.14
C LYS A 54 0.63 -4.53 -0.62
N VAL A 55 -0.15 -3.58 -1.14
CA VAL A 55 0.36 -2.28 -1.62
C VAL A 55 0.94 -1.49 -0.46
N PHE A 56 0.23 -1.42 0.66
CA PHE A 56 0.67 -0.71 1.85
C PHE A 56 1.98 -1.29 2.44
N ASN A 57 2.08 -2.62 2.48
CA ASN A 57 3.24 -3.33 2.99
C ASN A 57 4.48 -3.18 2.08
N PHE A 58 4.29 -2.96 0.78
CA PHE A 58 5.39 -2.66 -0.13
C PHE A 58 6.09 -1.35 0.22
N PHE A 59 5.33 -0.33 0.64
CA PHE A 59 5.87 0.97 1.07
C PHE A 59 6.24 1.03 2.56
N GLN A 60 6.30 -0.10 3.26
CA GLN A 60 6.61 -0.11 4.70
C GLN A 60 7.95 0.55 5.05
N HIS A 61 8.93 0.50 4.13
CA HIS A 61 10.23 1.13 4.34
C HIS A 61 10.18 2.66 4.26
N GLN A 62 9.20 3.21 3.53
CA GLN A 62 9.04 4.65 3.39
C GLN A 62 8.22 5.26 4.54
N TYR A 63 7.30 4.50 5.14
CA TYR A 63 6.40 4.97 6.18
C TYR A 63 6.60 4.20 7.50
N GLN A 64 7.59 4.63 8.28
CA GLN A 64 7.87 4.13 9.64
C GLN A 64 7.13 4.91 10.73
N ASN A 65 5.95 5.47 10.42
CA ASN A 65 5.17 6.29 11.35
C ASN A 65 4.18 5.45 12.19
N SER A 66 3.72 6.01 13.31
CA SER A 66 2.81 5.33 14.23
C SER A 66 1.47 4.96 13.57
N THR A 67 0.97 5.78 12.65
CA THR A 67 -0.30 5.53 11.95
C THR A 67 -0.22 4.31 11.03
N ALA A 68 0.90 4.12 10.33
CA ALA A 68 1.14 2.92 9.54
C ALA A 68 1.25 1.67 10.41
N ALA A 69 1.85 1.78 11.60
CA ALA A 69 1.91 0.68 12.56
C ALA A 69 0.52 0.31 13.10
N GLU A 70 -0.30 1.30 13.47
CA GLU A 70 -1.68 1.07 13.91
C GLU A 70 -2.53 0.43 12.82
N ALA A 71 -2.45 0.93 11.59
CA ALA A 71 -3.23 0.42 10.48
C ALA A 71 -2.87 -1.04 10.15
N LYS A 72 -1.57 -1.41 10.23
CA LYS A 72 -1.13 -2.81 10.14
C LYS A 72 -1.64 -3.65 11.32
N SER A 73 -1.52 -3.15 12.55
CA SER A 73 -1.98 -3.89 13.74
C SER A 73 -3.46 -4.24 13.65
N ARG A 74 -4.29 -3.37 13.08
CA ARG A 74 -5.73 -3.63 12.91
C ARG A 74 -6.04 -4.67 11.85
N TYR A 75 -5.28 -4.67 10.75
CA TYR A 75 -5.39 -5.72 9.75
C TYR A 75 -5.10 -7.10 10.36
N TRP A 76 -4.13 -7.20 11.27
CA TRP A 76 -3.80 -8.45 11.96
C TRP A 76 -4.74 -8.81 13.11
N ASN A 77 -5.37 -7.83 13.75
CA ASN A 77 -6.25 -8.02 14.92
C ASN A 77 -7.73 -8.26 14.55
N ASN A 78 -8.10 -8.27 13.28
CA ASN A 78 -9.47 -8.53 12.79
C ASN A 78 -9.63 -9.95 12.26
#